data_AF-A0A957ZIT9-F1
#
_entry.id   AF-A0A957ZIT9-F1
#
_cell.length_a   1.000
_cell.length_b   1.000
_cell.length_c   1.000
_cell.angle_alpha   90.00
_cell.angle_beta   90.00
_cell.angle_gamma   90.00
#
_symmetry.space_group_name_H-M   'P 1'
#
loop_
_entity.id
_entity.type
_entity.pdbx_description
1 polymer ?
#
loop_
_entity_poly.entity_id
_entity_poly.type
_entity_poly.pdbx_seq_one_letter_code
_entity_poly.pdbx_strand_id
1 'polypeptide(L)'
;MSDPRLRSVGWGVLLMGSGVLLLLFEFGLLAPYSPLVQYILAGAFVLAAIIFFGTFARTPADWWRVIPGWTLLGLAAVLVMSTLAVDQRWL
;
A
#
# COMPACT_ATOMS: atom_id res chain seq x y z
N MET A 1 -15.86 -4.51 19.86
CA MET A 1 -15.12 -3.30 20.31
C MET A 1 -15.71 -2.10 19.58
N SER A 2 -16.52 -1.26 20.25
CA SER A 2 -17.24 -0.15 19.61
C SER A 2 -17.35 1.05 20.55
N ASP A 3 -16.23 1.49 21.12
CA ASP A 3 -16.16 2.81 21.76
C ASP A 3 -15.69 3.85 20.71
N PRO A 4 -16.53 4.83 20.35
CA PRO A 4 -16.18 5.84 19.35
C PRO A 4 -15.00 6.73 19.76
N ARG A 5 -14.73 6.89 21.07
CA ARG A 5 -13.56 7.67 21.55
C ARG A 5 -12.26 6.91 21.34
N LEU A 6 -12.25 5.62 21.62
CA LEU A 6 -11.09 4.77 21.34
C LEU A 6 -10.78 4.73 19.85
N ARG A 7 -11.82 4.69 19.01
CA ARG A 7 -11.68 4.78 17.55
C ARG A 7 -11.09 6.12 17.12
N SER A 8 -11.57 7.25 17.64
CA SER A 8 -11.04 8.57 17.25
C SER A 8 -9.58 8.76 17.69
N VAL A 9 -9.22 8.32 18.90
CA VAL A 9 -7.82 8.32 19.37
C VAL A 9 -6.97 7.40 18.51
N GLY A 10 -7.46 6.20 18.19
CA GLY A 10 -6.77 5.27 17.29
C GLY A 10 -6.48 5.88 15.93
N TRP A 11 -7.46 6.55 15.33
CA TRP A 11 -7.27 7.29 14.08
C TRP A 11 -6.28 8.45 14.22
N GLY A 12 -6.35 9.22 15.31
CA GLY A 12 -5.43 10.32 15.57
C GLY A 12 -3.98 9.87 15.66
N VAL A 13 -3.72 8.80 16.43
CA VAL A 13 -2.39 8.19 16.55
C VAL A 13 -1.92 7.63 15.22
N LEU A 14 -2.80 6.96 14.48
CA LEU A 14 -2.46 6.39 13.17
C LEU A 14 -2.08 7.48 12.15
N LEU A 15 -2.84 8.59 12.10
CA LEU A 15 -2.56 9.71 11.20
C LEU A 15 -1.27 10.46 11.58
N MET A 16 -1.07 10.75 12.86
CA MET A 16 0.18 11.34 13.35
C MET A 16 1.38 10.45 13.03
N GLY A 17 1.28 9.15 13.36
CA GLY A 17 2.34 8.19 13.12
C GLY A 17 2.67 8.02 11.64
N SER A 18 1.66 7.95 10.77
CA SER A 18 1.86 7.88 9.32
C SER A 18 2.47 9.17 8.75
N GLY A 19 2.08 10.34 9.26
CA GLY A 19 2.70 11.62 8.88
C GLY A 19 4.19 11.70 9.24
N VAL A 20 4.56 11.28 10.46
CA VAL A 20 5.98 11.20 10.87
C VAL A 20 6.76 10.22 10.00
N LEU A 21 6.19 9.04 9.72
CA LEU A 21 6.78 8.05 8.83
C LEU A 21 7.06 8.61 7.42
N LEU A 22 6.12 9.41 6.90
CA LEU A 22 6.24 10.06 5.60
C LEU A 22 7.40 11.08 5.60
N LEU A 23 7.53 11.89 6.65
CA LEU A 23 8.65 12.82 6.80
C LEU A 23 9.99 12.10 6.87
N LEU A 24 10.08 10.99 7.61
CA LEU A 24 11.31 10.18 7.70
C LEU A 24 11.70 9.58 6.35
N PHE A 25 10.71 9.18 5.54
CA PHE A 25 10.94 8.72 4.18
C PHE A 25 11.45 9.85 3.28
N GLU A 26 10.82 11.02 3.33
CA GLU A 26 11.18 12.19 2.51
C GLU A 26 12.57 12.74 2.87
N PHE A 27 12.94 12.73 4.15
CA PHE A 27 14.29 13.10 4.60
C PHE A 27 15.37 12.06 4.26
N GLY A 28 15.01 10.96 3.56
CA GLY A 28 15.96 9.92 3.16
C GLY A 28 16.51 9.07 4.32
N LEU A 29 16.02 9.26 5.54
CA LEU A 29 16.43 8.50 6.73
C LEU A 29 16.07 7.02 6.61
N LEU A 30 15.06 6.69 5.79
CA LEU A 30 14.63 5.32 5.49
C LEU A 30 15.17 4.79 4.16
N ALA A 31 16.07 5.51 3.49
CA ALA A 31 16.61 5.09 2.19
C ALA A 31 17.20 3.66 2.18
N PRO A 32 17.91 3.18 3.22
CA PRO A 32 18.41 1.80 3.25
C PRO A 32 17.29 0.74 3.30
N TYR A 33 16.13 1.08 3.89
CA TYR A 33 14.98 0.18 4.01
C TYR A 33 14.00 0.32 2.84
N SER A 34 14.17 1.34 2.01
CA SER A 34 13.30 1.66 0.87
C SER A 34 13.00 0.46 -0.04
N PRO A 35 13.97 -0.40 -0.43
CA PRO A 35 13.67 -1.53 -1.32
C PRO A 35 12.77 -2.58 -0.65
N LEU A 36 13.08 -2.96 0.60
CA LEU A 36 12.30 -3.94 1.34
C LEU A 36 10.87 -3.44 1.59
N VAL A 37 10.74 -2.17 1.98
CA VAL A 37 9.44 -1.53 2.22
C VAL A 37 8.60 -1.48 0.94
N GLN A 38 9.20 -1.14 -0.21
CA GLN A 38 8.52 -1.15 -1.51
C GLN A 38 8.04 -2.55 -1.90
N TYR A 39 8.84 -3.59 -1.69
CA TYR A 39 8.41 -4.98 -1.95
C TYR A 39 7.28 -5.43 -1.02
N ILE A 40 7.34 -5.10 0.27
CA ILE A 40 6.26 -5.41 1.22
C ILE A 40 4.96 -4.72 0.81
N LEU A 41 5.02 -3.42 0.45
CA LEU A 41 3.87 -2.67 -0.03
C LEU A 41 3.31 -3.22 -1.34
N ALA A 42 4.18 -3.57 -2.29
CA ALA A 42 3.77 -4.21 -3.54
C ALA A 42 3.05 -5.54 -3.28
N GLY A 43 3.59 -6.38 -2.39
CA GLY A 43 2.94 -7.63 -1.97
C GLY A 43 1.57 -7.38 -1.32
N ALA A 44 1.47 -6.40 -0.43
CA ALA A 44 0.21 -6.02 0.21
C ALA A 44 -0.84 -5.55 -0.81
N PHE A 45 -0.45 -4.75 -1.80
CA PHE A 45 -1.33 -4.30 -2.88
C PHE A 45 -1.77 -5.45 -3.78
N VAL A 46 -0.90 -6.41 -4.10
CA VAL A 46 -1.28 -7.62 -4.86
C VAL A 46 -2.31 -8.45 -4.08
N LEU A 47 -2.08 -8.69 -2.79
CA LEU A 47 -3.03 -9.42 -1.94
C LEU A 47 -4.38 -8.71 -1.87
N ALA A 48 -4.38 -7.39 -1.70
CA ALA A 48 -5.60 -6.59 -1.70
C ALA A 48 -6.33 -6.64 -3.06
N ALA A 49 -5.59 -6.57 -4.17
CA ALA A 49 -6.15 -6.73 -5.52
C ALA A 49 -6.82 -8.10 -5.72
N ILE A 50 -6.16 -9.18 -5.27
CA ILE A 50 -6.73 -10.54 -5.30
C ILE A 50 -8.03 -10.61 -4.50
N ILE A 51 -8.11 -9.96 -3.34
CA ILE A 51 -9.35 -9.89 -2.56
C ILE A 51 -10.45 -9.19 -3.38
N PHE A 52 -10.17 -8.03 -3.96
CA PHE A 52 -11.15 -7.30 -4.79
C PHE A 52 -11.64 -8.14 -5.98
N PHE A 53 -10.73 -8.74 -6.75
CA PHE A 53 -11.09 -9.62 -7.86
C PHE A 53 -11.86 -10.86 -7.41
N GLY A 54 -11.46 -11.48 -6.30
CA GLY A 54 -12.16 -12.63 -5.72
C GLY A 54 -13.58 -12.27 -5.28
N THR A 55 -13.80 -11.07 -4.73
CA THR A 55 -15.16 -10.61 -4.41
C THR A 55 -15.99 -10.27 -5.65
N PHE A 56 -15.38 -9.70 -6.69
CA PHE A 56 -16.05 -9.49 -7.98
C PHE A 56 -16.47 -10.82 -8.62
N ALA A 57 -15.60 -11.83 -8.63
CA ALA A 57 -15.90 -13.14 -9.19
C ALA A 57 -17.09 -13.83 -8.52
N ARG A 58 -17.32 -13.56 -7.21
CA ARG A 58 -18.48 -14.06 -6.46
C ARG A 58 -19.75 -13.25 -6.69
N THR A 59 -19.63 -11.97 -7.02
CA THR A 59 -20.77 -11.06 -7.20
C THR A 59 -20.53 -10.12 -8.39
N PRO A 60 -20.63 -10.61 -9.64
CA PRO A 60 -20.26 -9.84 -10.83
C PRO A 60 -21.12 -8.60 -11.08
N ALA A 61 -22.31 -8.54 -10.47
CA ALA A 61 -23.16 -7.35 -10.48
C ALA A 61 -22.45 -6.11 -9.89
N ASP A 62 -21.52 -6.32 -8.95
CA ASP A 62 -20.67 -5.28 -8.36
C ASP A 62 -19.41 -5.04 -9.21
N TRP A 63 -19.61 -4.73 -10.50
CA TRP A 63 -18.53 -4.50 -11.46
C TRP A 63 -17.52 -3.43 -11.02
N TRP A 64 -17.96 -2.48 -10.20
CA TRP A 64 -17.13 -1.42 -9.64
C TRP A 64 -15.91 -1.95 -8.86
N ARG A 65 -15.98 -3.16 -8.30
CA ARG A 65 -14.88 -3.80 -7.53
C ARG A 65 -13.65 -4.11 -8.39
N VAL A 66 -13.81 -4.19 -9.71
CA VAL A 66 -12.70 -4.40 -10.65
C VAL A 66 -11.76 -3.19 -10.71
N ILE A 67 -12.31 -1.98 -10.51
CA ILE A 67 -11.55 -0.72 -10.53
C ILE A 67 -10.46 -0.71 -9.44
N PRO A 68 -10.77 -0.83 -8.13
CA PRO A 68 -9.74 -0.84 -7.10
C PRO A 68 -8.79 -2.03 -7.25
N GLY A 69 -9.26 -3.18 -7.76
CA GLY A 69 -8.40 -4.33 -8.06
C GLY A 69 -7.29 -3.97 -9.06
N TRP A 70 -7.64 -3.38 -10.20
CA TRP A 70 -6.65 -2.95 -11.19
C TRP A 70 -5.78 -1.79 -10.71
N THR A 71 -6.35 -0.83 -9.96
CA THR A 71 -5.57 0.26 -9.39
C THR A 71 -4.48 -0.26 -8.46
N LEU A 72 -4.82 -1.16 -7.54
CA LEU A 72 -3.86 -1.75 -6.60
C LEU A 72 -2.81 -2.59 -7.34
N LEU A 73 -3.22 -3.36 -8.35
CA LEU A 73 -2.28 -4.14 -9.16
C LEU A 73 -1.31 -3.24 -9.94
N GLY A 74 -1.80 -2.13 -10.50
CA GLY A 74 -0.97 -1.12 -11.16
C GLY A 74 0.02 -0.46 -10.20
N LEU A 75 -0.43 -0.10 -8.98
CA LEU A 75 0.46 0.45 -7.95
C LEU A 75 1.55 -0.54 -7.54
N ALA A 76 1.21 -1.82 -7.39
CA ALA A 76 2.22 -2.86 -7.12
C ALA A 76 3.24 -2.96 -8.26
N ALA A 77 2.79 -2.93 -9.51
CA ALA A 77 3.67 -2.96 -10.67
C ALA A 77 4.62 -1.76 -10.72
N VAL A 78 4.11 -0.54 -10.47
CA VAL A 78 4.94 0.68 -10.37
C VAL A 78 5.99 0.52 -9.28
N LEU A 79 5.62 0.09 -8.07
CA LEU A 79 6.57 -0.10 -6.97
C LEU A 79 7.69 -1.10 -7.32
N VAL A 80 7.34 -2.24 -7.89
CA VAL A 80 8.32 -3.25 -8.31
C VAL A 80 9.25 -2.68 -9.38
N MET A 81 8.70 -2.05 -10.42
CA MET A 81 9.50 -1.46 -11.49
C MET A 81 10.42 -0.33 -10.99
N SER A 82 9.92 0.53 -10.11
CA SER A 82 10.74 1.57 -9.47
C SER A 82 11.87 0.97 -8.63
N THR A 83 11.60 -0.12 -7.90
CA THR A 83 12.62 -0.79 -7.10
C THR A 83 13.69 -1.43 -7.98
N LEU A 84 13.30 -2.12 -9.06
CA LEU A 84 14.22 -2.72 -10.02
C LEU A 84 15.07 -1.68 -10.76
N ALA A 85 14.46 -0.54 -11.13
CA ALA A 85 15.18 0.56 -11.77
C ALA A 85 16.21 1.23 -10.83
N VAL A 86 15.91 1.31 -9.53
CA VAL A 86 16.89 1.76 -8.52
C VAL A 86 18.07 0.79 -8.46
N ASP A 87 17.81 -0.52 -8.44
CA ASP A 87 18.87 -1.55 -8.37
C ASP A 87 19.82 -1.49 -9.58
N GLN A 88 19.28 -1.27 -10.78
CA GLN A 88 20.07 -1.11 -12.01
C GLN A 88 20.96 0.14 -12.02
N ARG A 89 20.61 1.20 -11.27
CA ARG A 89 21.41 2.43 -11.22
C ARG A 89 22.74 2.26 -10.45
N TRP A 90 22.84 1.22 -9.63
CA TRP A 90 24.02 0.92 -8.81
C TRP A 90 24.91 -0.20 -9.37
N LEU A 91 24.60 -0.71 -10.57
CA LEU A 91 25.43 -1.61 -11.39
C LEU A 91 26.26 -0.83 -12.41
#